data_AF-A0A1C3JTV5-F1
#
_entry.id   AF-A0A1C3JTV5-F1
#
_cell.length_a   1.000
_cell.length_b   1.000
_cell.length_c   1.000
_cell.angle_alpha   90.00
_cell.angle_beta   90.00
_cell.angle_gamma   90.00
#
_symmetry.space_group_name_H-M   'P 1'
#
loop_
_entity.id
_entity.type
_entity.pdbx_description
1 polymer ?
#
loop_
_entity_poly.entity_id
_entity_poly.type
_entity_poly.pdbx_seq_one_letter_code
_entity_poly.pdbx_strand_id
1 'polypeptide(L)'
;MTKIGFLSRFTLLYTLVLLALTGALTQFDIEGPVFIDSIILVLVALWCFESYSTKNRRLLFGEEKWHLILFALLGDAIASTLLGAPAFIAANISLSIFVFSMVFSLVLHGLILIFTASAANKRVIKQLPELAENS
;
A
#
# COMPACT_ATOMS: atom_id res chain seq x y z
N MET A 1 16.86 4.67 4.42
CA MET A 1 16.22 3.87 3.34
C MET A 1 15.95 4.80 2.16
N THR A 2 16.34 4.42 0.95
CA THR A 2 16.09 5.24 -0.25
C THR A 2 14.62 5.15 -0.69
N LYS A 3 14.14 6.12 -1.48
CA LYS A 3 12.76 6.11 -2.01
C LYS A 3 12.50 4.90 -2.93
N ILE A 4 13.48 4.51 -3.75
CA ILE A 4 13.40 3.30 -4.59
C ILE A 4 13.35 2.05 -3.70
N GLY A 5 14.17 2.00 -2.64
CA GLY A 5 14.10 0.90 -1.67
C GLY A 5 12.76 0.81 -0.95
N PHE A 6 12.10 1.95 -0.69
CA PHE A 6 10.72 1.97 -0.19
C PHE A 6 9.75 1.35 -1.21
N LEU A 7 9.78 1.80 -2.47
CA LEU A 7 8.93 1.28 -3.55
C LEU A 7 9.07 -0.25 -3.66
N SER A 8 10.30 -0.75 -3.84
CA SER A 8 10.53 -2.19 -4.01
C SER A 8 10.04 -2.99 -2.81
N ARG A 9 10.32 -2.51 -1.58
CA ARG A 9 9.90 -3.20 -0.36
C ARG A 9 8.38 -3.21 -0.23
N PHE A 10 7.73 -2.08 -0.45
CA PHE A 10 6.28 -1.97 -0.41
C PHE A 10 5.64 -2.91 -1.43
N THR A 11 6.03 -2.82 -2.70
CA THR A 11 5.45 -3.64 -3.78
C THR A 11 5.60 -5.13 -3.49
N LEU A 12 6.79 -5.57 -3.07
CA LEU A 12 7.04 -6.99 -2.77
C LEU A 12 6.19 -7.47 -1.59
N LEU A 13 6.18 -6.74 -0.48
CA LEU A 13 5.41 -7.13 0.70
C LEU A 13 3.92 -7.15 0.42
N TYR A 14 3.41 -6.11 -0.20
CA TYR A 14 2.00 -5.98 -0.52
C TYR A 14 1.54 -7.12 -1.45
N THR A 15 2.31 -7.37 -2.53
CA THR A 15 2.03 -8.47 -3.46
C THR A 15 2.08 -9.83 -2.77
N LEU A 16 3.10 -10.08 -1.94
CA LEU A 16 3.25 -11.36 -1.26
C LEU A 16 2.16 -11.62 -0.22
N VAL A 17 1.77 -10.59 0.55
CA VAL A 17 0.70 -10.72 1.54
C VAL A 17 -0.65 -10.94 0.86
N LEU A 18 -0.94 -10.19 -0.22
CA LEU A 18 -2.14 -10.42 -1.03
C LEU A 18 -2.17 -11.83 -1.61
N LEU A 19 -1.08 -12.26 -2.26
CA LEU A 19 -0.98 -13.59 -2.87
C LEU A 19 -1.18 -14.70 -1.83
N ALA A 20 -0.51 -14.61 -0.69
CA ALA A 20 -0.60 -15.61 0.37
C ALA A 20 -2.01 -15.69 0.95
N LEU A 21 -2.64 -14.54 1.20
CA LEU A 21 -3.97 -14.49 1.76
C LEU A 21 -5.02 -14.98 0.75
N THR A 22 -4.99 -14.49 -0.49
CA THR A 22 -5.92 -14.92 -1.53
C THR A 22 -5.78 -16.43 -1.78
N GLY A 23 -4.54 -16.93 -1.85
CA GLY A 23 -4.28 -18.37 -1.97
C GLY A 23 -4.86 -19.18 -0.80
N ALA A 24 -4.72 -18.69 0.44
CA ALA A 24 -5.32 -19.33 1.60
C ALA A 24 -6.86 -19.30 1.57
N LEU A 25 -7.46 -18.14 1.27
CA LEU A 25 -8.92 -18.01 1.17
C LEU A 25 -9.51 -18.96 0.11
N THR A 26 -8.87 -19.05 -1.06
CA THR A 26 -9.25 -20.01 -2.11
C THR A 26 -9.09 -21.45 -1.66
N GLN A 27 -8.02 -21.79 -0.94
CA GLN A 27 -7.78 -23.16 -0.46
C GLN A 27 -8.84 -23.62 0.54
N PHE A 28 -9.33 -22.71 1.38
CA PHE A 28 -10.33 -23.01 2.42
C PHE A 28 -11.77 -22.69 2.00
N ASP A 29 -11.99 -22.30 0.74
CA ASP A 29 -13.30 -21.90 0.19
C ASP A 29 -14.01 -20.81 1.04
N ILE A 30 -13.22 -19.85 1.54
CA ILE A 30 -13.70 -18.75 2.35
C ILE A 30 -13.95 -17.55 1.44
N GLU A 31 -15.17 -17.04 1.44
CA GLU A 31 -15.47 -15.75 0.82
C GLU A 31 -14.66 -14.65 1.53
N GLY A 32 -13.74 -14.04 0.79
CA GLY A 32 -12.92 -12.95 1.30
C GLY A 32 -13.78 -11.71 1.60
N PRO A 33 -13.55 -11.00 2.72
CA PRO A 33 -14.27 -9.76 2.98
C PRO A 33 -13.92 -8.72 1.91
N VAL A 34 -14.92 -7.95 1.50
CA VAL A 34 -14.86 -6.97 0.39
C VAL A 34 -13.73 -5.94 0.54
N PHE A 35 -13.25 -5.70 1.77
CA PHE A 35 -12.24 -4.69 2.09
C PHE A 35 -10.86 -5.26 2.45
N ILE A 36 -10.60 -6.54 2.18
CA ILE A 36 -9.39 -7.19 2.69
C ILE A 36 -8.11 -6.62 2.06
N ASP A 37 -8.19 -6.20 0.80
CA ASP A 37 -7.14 -5.49 0.07
C ASP A 37 -6.79 -4.15 0.76
N SER A 38 -7.80 -3.36 1.10
CA SER A 38 -7.65 -2.08 1.80
C SER A 38 -7.04 -2.27 3.20
N ILE A 39 -7.43 -3.34 3.92
CA ILE A 39 -6.84 -3.65 5.24
C ILE A 39 -5.36 -3.99 5.09
N ILE A 40 -5.01 -4.85 4.11
CA ILE A 40 -3.61 -5.20 3.84
C ILE A 40 -2.82 -3.95 3.43
N LEU A 41 -3.40 -3.10 2.58
CA LEU A 41 -2.81 -1.86 2.13
C LEU A 41 -2.44 -0.98 3.33
N VAL A 42 -3.36 -0.77 4.27
CA VAL A 42 -3.11 0.01 5.49
C VAL A 42 -1.97 -0.60 6.29
N LEU A 43 -2.00 -1.90 6.56
CA LEU A 43 -1.01 -2.56 7.42
C LEU A 43 0.40 -2.50 6.80
N VAL A 44 0.52 -2.83 5.52
CA VAL A 44 1.80 -2.83 4.81
C VAL A 44 2.31 -1.40 4.64
N ALA A 45 1.45 -0.46 4.24
CA ALA A 45 1.83 0.94 4.08
C ALA A 45 2.28 1.54 5.41
N LEU A 46 1.54 1.32 6.50
CA LEU A 46 1.90 1.82 7.82
C LEU A 46 3.28 1.34 8.23
N TRP A 47 3.54 0.04 8.09
CA TRP A 47 4.85 -0.53 8.41
C TRP A 47 5.97 0.01 7.53
N CYS A 48 5.74 0.14 6.22
CA CYS A 48 6.73 0.69 5.31
C CYS A 48 7.03 2.17 5.59
N PHE A 49 6.02 2.99 5.85
CA PHE A 49 6.17 4.40 6.20
C PHE A 49 6.92 4.56 7.53
N GLU A 50 6.52 3.82 8.58
CA GLU A 50 7.23 3.81 9.86
C GLU A 50 8.68 3.36 9.67
N SER A 51 8.91 2.24 8.98
CA SER A 51 10.27 1.75 8.74
C SER A 51 11.11 2.73 7.94
N TYR A 52 10.52 3.50 7.02
CA TYR A 52 11.23 4.55 6.30
C TYR A 52 11.63 5.69 7.24
N SER A 53 10.66 6.22 8.00
CA SER A 53 10.88 7.32 8.92
C SER A 53 11.89 6.99 10.01
N THR A 54 11.76 5.83 10.66
CA THR A 54 12.68 5.40 11.72
C THR A 54 14.09 5.18 11.17
N LYS A 55 14.25 4.52 10.01
CA LYS A 55 15.58 4.29 9.41
C LYS A 55 16.27 5.57 8.93
N ASN A 56 15.50 6.59 8.56
CA ASN A 56 16.05 7.88 8.11
C ASN A 56 16.02 8.95 9.23
N ARG A 57 15.56 8.60 10.43
CA ARG A 57 15.35 9.49 11.58
C ARG A 57 14.67 10.82 11.20
N ARG A 58 13.57 10.74 10.46
CA ARG A 58 12.79 11.93 10.06
C ARG A 58 11.32 11.60 9.82
N LEU A 59 10.48 12.61 10.01
CA LEU A 59 9.04 12.53 9.73
C LEU A 59 8.76 12.74 8.24
N LEU A 60 7.61 12.23 7.79
CA LEU A 60 7.16 12.36 6.41
C LEU A 60 6.48 13.72 6.22
N PHE A 61 7.14 14.65 5.54
CA PHE A 61 6.61 15.98 5.26
C PHE A 61 6.90 16.45 3.82
N GLY A 62 6.15 17.48 3.41
CA GLY A 62 6.31 18.16 2.12
C GLY A 62 6.29 17.21 0.93
N GLU A 63 7.17 17.46 -0.03
CA GLU A 63 7.28 16.67 -1.25
C GLU A 63 7.67 15.21 -0.97
N GLU A 64 8.50 14.94 0.03
CA GLU A 64 8.92 13.56 0.33
C GLU A 64 7.72 12.67 0.67
N LYS A 65 6.80 13.16 1.50
CA LYS A 65 5.57 12.45 1.83
C LYS A 65 4.81 12.05 0.56
N TRP A 66 4.63 12.99 -0.36
CA TRP A 66 3.91 12.75 -1.60
C TRP A 66 4.62 11.76 -2.52
N HIS A 67 5.94 11.83 -2.63
CA HIS A 67 6.71 10.84 -3.41
C HIS A 67 6.51 9.42 -2.87
N LEU A 68 6.55 9.24 -1.55
CA LEU A 68 6.37 7.92 -0.95
C LEU A 68 4.93 7.42 -1.09
N ILE A 69 3.93 8.30 -0.99
CA ILE A 69 2.53 7.96 -1.26
C ILE A 69 2.35 7.52 -2.71
N LEU A 70 2.89 8.28 -3.68
CA LEU A 70 2.81 7.94 -5.10
C LEU A 70 3.56 6.64 -5.41
N PHE A 71 4.67 6.36 -4.72
CA PHE A 71 5.38 5.09 -4.85
C PHE A 71 4.60 3.92 -4.25
N ALA A 72 3.95 4.09 -3.11
CA ALA A 72 3.05 3.08 -2.58
C ALA A 72 1.87 2.83 -3.54
N LEU A 73 1.29 3.90 -4.11
CA LEU A 73 0.19 3.79 -5.08
C LEU A 73 0.63 3.10 -6.38
N LEU A 74 1.83 3.39 -6.87
CA LEU A 74 2.42 2.68 -8.02
C LEU A 74 2.64 1.20 -7.70
N GLY A 75 3.14 0.89 -6.50
CA GLY A 75 3.32 -0.50 -6.05
C GLY A 75 1.99 -1.26 -5.96
N ASP A 76 0.95 -0.61 -5.45
CA ASP A 76 -0.41 -1.14 -5.41
C ASP A 76 -0.97 -1.38 -6.81
N ALA A 77 -0.80 -0.43 -7.73
CA ALA A 77 -1.20 -0.59 -9.13
C ALA A 77 -0.51 -1.79 -9.80
N ILE A 78 0.79 -1.96 -9.56
CA ILE A 78 1.57 -3.10 -10.09
C ILE A 78 1.03 -4.42 -9.52
N ALA A 79 0.85 -4.50 -8.20
CA ALA A 79 0.35 -5.71 -7.53
C ALA A 79 -1.06 -6.08 -8.02
N SER A 80 -1.96 -5.11 -8.05
CA SER A 80 -3.35 -5.26 -8.51
C SER A 80 -3.42 -5.67 -9.98
N THR A 81 -2.54 -5.14 -10.84
CA THR A 81 -2.46 -5.57 -12.24
C THR A 81 -1.93 -7.00 -12.35
N LEU A 82 -0.86 -7.34 -11.63
CA LEU A 82 -0.22 -8.65 -11.68
C LEU A 82 -1.15 -9.77 -11.20
N LEU A 83 -1.90 -9.51 -10.13
CA LEU A 83 -2.79 -10.51 -9.51
C LEU A 83 -4.21 -10.46 -10.08
N GLY A 84 -4.74 -9.28 -10.41
CA GLY A 84 -6.12 -9.08 -10.83
C GLY A 84 -6.36 -9.24 -12.34
N ALA A 85 -5.42 -8.79 -13.19
CA ALA A 85 -5.62 -8.87 -14.64
C ALA A 85 -5.87 -10.30 -15.16
N PRO A 86 -5.15 -11.34 -14.68
CA PRO A 86 -5.43 -12.72 -15.09
C PRO A 86 -6.87 -13.17 -14.78
N ALA A 87 -7.42 -12.78 -13.63
CA ALA A 87 -8.79 -13.13 -13.24
C ALA A 87 -9.83 -12.47 -14.15
N PHE A 88 -9.63 -11.20 -14.51
CA PHE A 88 -10.49 -10.48 -15.44
C PHE A 88 -10.45 -11.09 -16.85
N ILE A 89 -9.26 -11.49 -17.32
CA ILE A 89 -9.09 -12.18 -18.61
C ILE A 89 -9.82 -13.53 -18.58
N ALA A 90 -9.63 -14.33 -17.53
CA ALA A 90 -10.28 -15.63 -17.38
C ALA A 90 -11.82 -15.50 -17.32
N ALA A 91 -12.33 -14.43 -16.73
CA ALA A 91 -13.76 -14.14 -16.64
C ALA A 91 -14.36 -13.47 -17.90
N ASN A 92 -13.58 -13.27 -18.97
CA ASN A 92 -14.00 -12.54 -20.18
C ASN A 92 -14.59 -11.14 -19.89
N ILE A 93 -14.12 -10.48 -18.84
CA ILE A 93 -14.56 -9.11 -18.51
C ILE A 93 -13.82 -8.14 -19.44
N SER A 94 -14.53 -7.10 -19.90
CA SER A 94 -13.93 -6.12 -20.81
C SER A 94 -12.78 -5.36 -20.14
N LEU A 95 -11.75 -5.04 -20.94
CA LEU A 95 -10.61 -4.25 -20.49
C LEU A 95 -11.03 -2.87 -19.95
N SER A 96 -12.08 -2.27 -20.51
CA SER A 96 -12.60 -0.97 -20.06
C SER A 96 -13.13 -1.02 -18.62
N ILE A 97 -13.82 -2.10 -18.24
CA ILE A 97 -14.32 -2.30 -16.87
C ILE A 97 -13.14 -2.51 -15.91
N PHE A 98 -12.14 -3.29 -16.32
CA PHE A 98 -10.92 -3.48 -15.51
C PHE A 98 -10.22 -2.14 -15.24
N VAL A 99 -9.95 -1.35 -16.29
CA VAL A 99 -9.27 -0.05 -16.17
C VAL A 99 -10.07 0.91 -15.30
N PHE A 100 -11.40 0.99 -15.50
CA PHE A 100 -12.26 1.84 -14.68
C PHE A 100 -12.22 1.44 -13.21
N SER A 101 -12.31 0.14 -12.91
CA SER A 101 -12.26 -0.39 -11.54
C SER A 101 -10.91 -0.11 -10.88
N MET A 102 -9.81 -0.27 -11.63
CA MET A 102 -8.45 0.06 -11.19
C MET A 102 -8.30 1.54 -10.84
N VAL A 103 -8.74 2.44 -11.73
CA VAL A 103 -8.66 3.89 -11.49
C VAL A 103 -9.47 4.28 -10.25
N PHE A 104 -10.68 3.75 -10.12
CA PHE A 104 -11.52 4.01 -8.95
C PHE A 104 -10.86 3.52 -7.65
N SER A 105 -10.33 2.29 -7.65
CA SER A 105 -9.63 1.72 -6.50
C SER A 105 -8.40 2.54 -6.12
N LEU A 106 -7.57 2.92 -7.10
CA LEU A 106 -6.37 3.73 -6.85
C LEU A 106 -6.69 5.10 -6.24
N VAL A 107 -7.80 5.74 -6.62
CA VAL A 107 -8.22 7.00 -5.99
C VAL A 107 -8.53 6.78 -4.50
N LEU A 108 -9.30 5.73 -4.18
CA LEU A 108 -9.65 5.39 -2.80
C LEU A 108 -8.40 5.01 -1.99
N HIS A 109 -7.54 4.15 -2.54
CA HIS A 109 -6.28 3.74 -1.94
C HIS A 109 -5.33 4.92 -1.74
N GLY A 110 -5.32 5.90 -2.64
CA GLY A 110 -4.59 7.15 -2.47
C GLY A 110 -5.01 7.90 -1.20
N LEU A 111 -6.32 8.01 -0.93
CA LEU A 111 -6.85 8.61 0.30
C LEU A 111 -6.43 7.82 1.55
N ILE A 112 -6.50 6.49 1.48
CA ILE A 112 -6.04 5.59 2.56
C ILE A 112 -4.55 5.82 2.85
N LEU A 113 -3.72 5.92 1.81
CA LEU A 113 -2.27 6.13 1.95
C LEU A 113 -1.95 7.51 2.56
N ILE A 114 -2.69 8.56 2.21
CA ILE A 114 -2.55 9.89 2.81
C ILE A 114 -2.82 9.83 4.32
N PHE A 115 -3.91 9.17 4.72
CA PHE A 115 -4.24 8.96 6.12
C PHE A 115 -3.15 8.14 6.83
N THR A 116 -2.74 7.04 6.21
CA THR A 116 -1.77 6.08 6.77
C THR A 116 -0.39 6.71 6.97
N ALA A 117 0.09 7.53 6.03
CA ALA A 117 1.34 8.28 6.18
C ALA A 117 1.29 9.24 7.39
N SER A 118 0.14 9.85 7.63
CA SER A 118 -0.07 10.75 8.76
C SER A 118 -0.13 9.98 10.09
N ALA A 119 -0.74 8.80 10.10
CA ALA A 119 -0.73 7.88 11.23
C ALA A 119 0.68 7.36 11.55
N ALA A 120 1.48 7.05 10.52
CA ALA A 120 2.87 6.62 10.67
C ALA A 120 3.70 7.69 11.40
N ASN A 121 3.59 8.97 11.00
CA ASN A 121 4.26 10.07 11.72
C ASN A 121 3.89 10.09 13.21
N LYS A 122 2.61 9.95 13.56
CA LYS A 122 2.18 9.92 14.97
C LYS A 122 2.80 8.75 15.75
N ARG A 123 2.97 7.59 15.12
CA ARG A 123 3.58 6.40 15.75
C ARG A 123 5.09 6.55 15.87
N VAL A 124 5.74 7.14 14.87
CA VAL A 124 7.17 7.48 14.91
C VAL A 124 7.47 8.50 16.00
N ILE A 125 6.68 9.56 16.15
CA ILE A 125 6.85 10.55 17.23
C ILE A 125 6.78 9.89 18.61
N LYS A 126 5.88 8.91 18.81
CA LYS A 126 5.80 8.16 20.07
C LYS A 126 7.06 7.32 20.34
N GLN A 127 7.76 6.88 19.29
CA GLN A 127 8.98 6.08 19.41
C GLN A 127 10.24 6.96 19.51
N LEU A 128 10.24 8.12 18.85
CA LEU A 128 11.33 9.07 18.73
C LEU A 128 10.80 10.50 18.95
N PRO A 129 10.52 10.89 20.21
CA PRO A 129 9.92 12.18 20.54
C PRO A 129 10.76 13.38 20.08
N GLU A 130 12.08 13.21 20.00
CA GLU A 130 13.03 14.23 19.58
C GLU A 130 12.79 14.72 18.13
N LEU A 131 12.07 13.93 17.32
CA LEU A 131 11.72 14.31 15.95
C LEU A 131 10.57 15.31 15.89
N ALA A 132 9.76 15.45 16.95
CA ALA A 132 8.68 16.43 17.00
C ALA A 132 9.16 17.85 17.33
N GLU A 133 10.29 17.98 18.03
CA GLU A 133 10.88 19.27 18.39
C GLU A 133 11.57 19.95 17.19
N ASN A 134 11.86 19.19 16.13
CA ASN A 134 12.64 19.60 14.96
C ASN A 134 11.82 19.68 13.66
N SER A 135 10.49 19.55 13.76
CA SER A 135 9.58 19.41 12.61
C SER A 135 8.62 20.57 12.44
#